data_AF-A0A2I0SW39-F1
#
_entry.id   AF-A0A2I0SW39-F1
#
_cell.length_a   1.000
_cell.length_b   1.000
_cell.length_c   1.000
_cell.angle_alpha   90.00
_cell.angle_beta   90.00
_cell.angle_gamma   90.00
#
_symmetry.space_group_name_H-M   'P 1'
#
loop_
_entity.id
_entity.type
_entity.pdbx_description
1 polymer ?
#
loop_
_entity_poly.entity_id
_entity_poly.type
_entity_poly.pdbx_seq_one_letter_code
_entity_poly.pdbx_strand_id
1 'polypeptide(L)'
;MRLGTGIGWRPEIAEAVENMPGVDWVEAVAENVCPGHLPESLLRLRERGVTVVPHGVSLGLGGADRPDEARLTALAERAEALGSPLVTEHIAFVRAGGPLTASPPLEAGHLLPVPRTRDALRVLCENVRAAQAALPVPLAVENIAALISWPGEEMTEGQFLYDLADRTGVRLLIDVANLHTNHANRGEDPARALDELPVEAIAYVHVAGGFERDGVWHDSHAHPVARPVLDILADLASRVTPPGVLLERDENFPGPAELERELAAIRETLEKAGRAAPATGRSTAVLAGRRVAAPAAERGAAAPVGGRVGPSAAAAATGTVRAADPGALAAAPPAGAPTSRTPDGTGTAPGEAPGTDSPGSGTEPHRPCTDPRAGAGDAPRQRVALAQAALLSALVAGTPAPEGFDRVRLGVQARALAAKRADVVAKVAPELPEILADGYRPAFLAYAQRRPMTGGYRRDALDFAEHLLLTGLPEGAGTRRLRAWWLERSGPAPLSARPVARLARATRRVLLRR
;
A
#
# COMPACT_ATOMS: atom_id res chain seq x y z
N MET A 1 24.19 4.14 12.09
CA MET A 1 23.30 4.81 13.05
C MET A 1 22.84 3.76 14.06
N ARG A 2 22.71 4.10 15.36
CA ARG A 2 22.01 3.25 16.35
C ARG A 2 20.93 4.12 16.96
N LEU A 3 19.68 3.69 16.80
CA LEU A 3 18.47 4.38 17.17
C LEU A 3 17.94 3.93 18.54
N GLY A 4 18.11 2.65 18.90
CA GLY A 4 17.54 2.10 20.13
C GLY A 4 16.07 1.74 19.98
N THR A 5 15.28 1.87 21.06
CA THR A 5 13.84 1.58 21.02
C THR A 5 13.05 2.88 20.83
N GLY A 6 12.17 2.91 19.83
CA GLY A 6 11.35 4.07 19.51
C GLY A 6 9.86 3.73 19.48
N ILE A 7 9.05 4.75 19.27
CA ILE A 7 7.59 4.63 19.17
C ILE A 7 7.03 5.53 18.06
N GLY A 8 6.01 5.05 17.36
CA GLY A 8 5.26 5.85 16.41
C GLY A 8 4.62 7.07 17.09
N TRP A 9 4.91 8.26 16.58
CA TRP A 9 4.25 9.49 16.98
C TRP A 9 2.96 9.66 16.19
N ARG A 10 1.85 9.88 16.90
CA ARG A 10 0.56 10.27 16.33
C ARG A 10 0.02 11.48 17.11
N PRO A 11 -0.71 12.41 16.49
CA PRO A 11 -1.30 13.55 17.18
C PRO A 11 -2.07 13.18 18.46
N GLU A 12 -2.76 12.03 18.44
CA GLU A 12 -3.60 11.51 19.52
C GLU A 12 -2.82 11.08 20.77
N ILE A 13 -1.55 10.68 20.61
CA ILE A 13 -0.65 10.27 21.71
C ILE A 13 0.56 11.18 21.84
N ALA A 14 0.54 12.35 21.19
CA ALA A 14 1.68 13.25 21.12
C ALA A 14 2.23 13.65 22.49
N GLU A 15 1.35 13.99 23.45
CA GLU A 15 1.74 14.36 24.81
C GLU A 15 2.31 13.16 25.60
N ALA A 16 1.72 11.98 25.43
CA ALA A 16 2.19 10.77 26.09
C ALA A 16 3.60 10.39 25.60
N VAL A 17 3.81 10.38 24.29
CA VAL A 17 5.10 10.09 23.66
C VAL A 17 6.15 11.13 24.03
N GLU A 18 5.77 12.41 24.02
CA GLU A 18 6.66 13.50 24.42
C GLU A 18 7.18 13.31 25.85
N ASN A 19 6.30 13.00 26.80
CA ASN A 19 6.66 12.86 28.21
C ASN A 19 7.30 11.50 28.57
N MET A 20 7.36 10.56 27.61
CA MET A 20 7.79 9.20 27.88
C MET A 20 9.30 9.11 28.14
N PRO A 21 9.74 8.49 29.24
CA PRO A 21 11.15 8.33 29.54
C PRO A 21 11.78 7.26 28.63
N GLY A 22 13.01 7.52 28.16
CA GLY A 22 13.80 6.55 27.40
C GLY A 22 13.32 6.31 25.96
N VAL A 23 12.56 7.26 25.38
CA VAL A 23 12.29 7.30 23.93
C VAL A 23 13.40 8.10 23.25
N ASP A 24 14.26 7.38 22.53
CA ASP A 24 15.44 7.96 21.86
C ASP A 24 15.11 8.52 20.46
N TRP A 25 14.02 8.03 19.88
CA TRP A 25 13.55 8.43 18.56
C TRP A 25 12.07 8.10 18.36
N VAL A 26 11.44 8.82 17.44
CA VAL A 26 10.05 8.62 17.04
C VAL A 26 9.91 8.59 15.54
N GLU A 27 8.85 7.96 15.07
CA GLU A 27 8.47 7.97 13.66
C GLU A 27 7.17 8.74 13.46
N ALA A 28 7.10 9.63 12.48
CA ALA A 28 5.88 10.34 12.13
C ALA A 28 5.45 10.01 10.70
N VAL A 29 4.16 9.77 10.47
CA VAL A 29 3.62 9.63 9.11
C VAL A 29 3.85 10.93 8.35
N ALA A 30 4.66 10.87 7.29
CA ALA A 30 5.14 12.02 6.56
C ALA A 30 3.98 12.89 6.05
N GLU A 31 2.96 12.27 5.47
CA GLU A 31 1.79 12.94 4.91
C GLU A 31 0.98 13.74 5.95
N ASN A 32 1.10 13.41 7.24
CA ASN A 32 0.44 14.11 8.34
C ASN A 32 1.26 15.30 8.88
N VAL A 33 2.50 15.48 8.40
CA VAL A 33 3.39 16.57 8.81
C VAL A 33 3.38 17.68 7.77
N CYS A 34 3.19 18.92 8.21
CA CYS A 34 3.33 20.12 7.40
C CYS A 34 4.71 20.75 7.65
N PRO A 35 5.62 20.79 6.66
CA PRO A 35 6.97 21.36 6.83
C PRO A 35 6.99 22.77 7.42
N GLY A 36 6.04 23.62 7.01
CA GLY A 36 5.95 25.01 7.49
C GLY A 36 5.31 25.17 8.88
N HIS A 37 4.67 24.13 9.41
CA HIS A 37 3.94 24.16 10.68
C HIS A 37 4.08 22.79 11.38
N LEU A 38 5.29 22.50 11.87
CA LEU A 38 5.53 21.28 12.62
C LEU A 38 4.71 21.28 13.93
N PRO A 39 4.09 20.16 14.31
CA PRO A 39 3.47 19.99 15.62
C PRO A 39 4.41 20.37 16.76
N GLU A 40 3.92 21.10 17.77
CA GLU A 40 4.76 21.58 18.87
C GLU A 40 5.47 20.46 19.63
N SER A 41 4.81 19.32 19.81
CA SER A 41 5.42 18.16 20.48
C SER A 41 6.61 17.59 19.69
N LEU A 42 6.56 17.59 18.35
CA LEU A 42 7.71 17.20 17.53
C LEU A 42 8.86 18.22 17.66
N LEU A 43 8.55 19.51 17.77
CA LEU A 43 9.58 20.54 18.04
C LEU A 43 10.24 20.31 19.39
N ARG A 44 9.47 20.09 20.47
CA ARG A 44 9.99 19.83 21.82
C ARG A 44 10.79 18.54 21.91
N LEU A 45 10.35 17.48 21.22
CA LEU A 45 11.11 16.23 21.07
C LEU A 45 12.47 16.49 20.41
N ARG A 46 12.49 17.24 19.31
CA ARG A 46 13.73 17.58 18.60
C ARG A 46 14.67 18.46 19.43
N GLU A 47 14.15 19.44 20.15
CA GLU A 47 14.94 20.29 21.07
C GLU A 47 15.63 19.48 22.17
N ARG A 48 15.03 18.35 22.57
CA ARG A 48 15.62 17.38 23.51
C ARG A 48 16.62 16.41 22.87
N GLY A 49 16.81 16.47 21.55
CA GLY A 49 17.70 15.58 20.80
C GLY A 49 17.06 14.25 20.37
N VAL A 50 15.73 14.12 20.47
CA VAL A 50 15.02 12.93 19.95
C VAL A 50 15.01 12.98 18.42
N THR A 51 15.44 11.88 17.79
CA THR A 51 15.41 11.78 16.34
C THR A 51 13.97 11.59 15.85
N VAL A 52 13.57 12.31 14.80
CA VAL A 52 12.26 12.11 14.14
C VAL A 52 12.48 11.56 12.73
N VAL A 53 11.93 10.38 12.44
CA VAL A 53 11.98 9.76 11.11
C VAL A 53 10.61 9.94 10.43
N PRO A 54 10.53 10.59 9.26
CA PRO A 54 9.30 10.61 8.48
C PRO A 54 9.15 9.30 7.71
N HIS A 55 7.97 8.71 7.85
CA HIS A 55 7.56 7.48 7.19
C HIS A 55 6.44 7.78 6.19
N GLY A 56 6.73 7.61 4.90
CA GLY A 56 5.80 7.85 3.81
C GLY A 56 4.87 6.66 3.58
N VAL A 57 3.61 6.95 3.24
CA VAL A 57 2.59 5.93 2.96
C VAL A 57 2.03 6.02 1.53
N SER A 58 2.57 6.91 0.70
CA SER A 58 1.90 7.32 -0.53
C SER A 58 2.76 7.47 -1.78
N LEU A 59 4.06 7.14 -1.81
CA LEU A 59 4.79 7.18 -3.09
C LEU A 59 4.33 6.04 -4.00
N GLY A 60 4.24 4.83 -3.45
CA GLY A 60 3.89 3.63 -4.21
C GLY A 60 5.04 3.20 -5.11
N LEU A 61 6.25 3.10 -4.56
CA LEU A 61 7.49 2.82 -5.28
C LEU A 61 7.45 1.50 -6.09
N GLY A 62 6.59 0.57 -5.68
CA GLY A 62 6.33 -0.70 -6.37
C GLY A 62 5.42 -0.60 -7.60
N GLY A 63 4.85 0.57 -7.89
CA GLY A 63 4.00 0.80 -9.07
C GLY A 63 4.78 0.81 -10.38
N ALA A 64 4.09 0.49 -11.48
CA ALA A 64 4.69 0.55 -12.81
C ALA A 64 4.99 1.97 -13.30
N ASP A 65 4.31 2.98 -12.78
CA ASP A 65 4.63 4.38 -13.03
C ASP A 65 5.91 4.80 -12.29
N ARG A 66 6.56 5.86 -12.77
CA ARG A 66 7.65 6.51 -12.01
C ARG A 66 7.05 7.19 -10.77
N PRO A 67 7.81 7.31 -9.66
CA PRO A 67 7.35 8.05 -8.49
C PRO A 67 7.02 9.50 -8.88
N ASP A 68 5.91 10.01 -8.35
CA ASP A 68 5.44 11.37 -8.63
C ASP A 68 6.43 12.41 -8.07
N GLU A 69 6.89 13.33 -8.92
CA GLU A 69 7.89 14.33 -8.57
C GLU A 69 7.42 15.25 -7.45
N ALA A 70 6.16 15.68 -7.46
CA ALA A 70 5.63 16.57 -6.43
C ALA A 70 5.55 15.86 -5.06
N ARG A 71 5.20 14.57 -5.02
CA ARG A 71 5.23 13.79 -3.78
C ARG A 71 6.66 13.58 -3.27
N LEU A 72 7.63 13.36 -4.16
CA LEU A 72 9.04 13.26 -3.78
C LEU A 72 9.56 14.57 -3.20
N THR A 73 9.31 15.70 -3.85
CA THR A 73 9.65 17.03 -3.32
C THR A 73 9.02 17.24 -1.96
N ALA A 74 7.73 16.91 -1.81
CA ALA A 74 7.05 17.11 -0.55
C ALA A 74 7.59 16.18 0.56
N LEU A 75 8.07 14.97 0.25
CA LEU A 75 8.75 14.09 1.22
C LEU A 75 10.14 14.64 1.59
N ALA A 76 10.89 15.15 0.62
CA ALA A 76 12.17 15.81 0.84
C ALA A 76 12.05 17.01 1.79
N GLU A 77 11.09 17.90 1.55
CA GLU A 77 10.82 19.06 2.42
C GLU A 77 10.51 18.66 3.86
N ARG A 78 9.78 17.54 4.05
CA ARG A 78 9.47 17.01 5.39
C ARG A 78 10.71 16.45 6.08
N ALA A 79 11.56 15.73 5.35
CA ALA A 79 12.83 15.22 5.86
C ALA A 79 13.73 16.37 6.34
N GLU A 80 13.84 17.42 5.54
CA GLU A 80 14.62 18.62 5.88
C GLU A 80 14.03 19.38 7.07
N ALA A 81 12.71 19.62 7.08
CA ALA A 81 12.04 20.31 8.18
C ALA A 81 12.23 19.58 9.52
N LEU A 82 12.19 18.25 9.50
CA LEU A 82 12.41 17.40 10.67
C LEU A 82 13.89 17.22 11.01
N GLY A 83 14.82 17.63 10.14
CA GLY A 83 16.25 17.36 10.29
C GLY A 83 16.54 15.86 10.35
N SER A 84 15.79 15.07 9.58
CA SER A 84 15.78 13.63 9.71
C SER A 84 17.02 13.00 9.06
N PRO A 85 17.60 11.93 9.63
CA PRO A 85 18.77 11.26 9.06
C PRO A 85 18.43 10.30 7.92
N LEU A 86 17.16 9.93 7.74
CA LEU A 86 16.66 9.10 6.65
C LEU A 86 15.16 9.31 6.48
N VAL A 87 14.60 8.81 5.37
CA VAL A 87 13.15 8.67 5.19
C VAL A 87 12.80 7.23 4.88
N THR A 88 11.57 6.82 5.18
CA THR A 88 11.07 5.47 4.87
C THR A 88 9.82 5.48 4.00
N GLU A 89 9.62 4.41 3.24
CA GLU A 89 8.41 4.14 2.45
C GLU A 89 8.25 2.63 2.25
N HIS A 90 7.12 2.16 1.79
CA HIS A 90 6.79 0.78 1.54
C HIS A 90 7.18 0.29 0.15
N ILE A 91 7.46 -1.01 0.08
CA ILE A 91 7.51 -1.78 -1.14
C ILE A 91 6.08 -2.17 -1.53
N ALA A 92 5.33 -1.16 -1.98
CA ALA A 92 3.94 -1.31 -2.35
C ALA A 92 3.64 -0.55 -3.64
N PHE A 93 2.58 -0.96 -4.33
CA PHE A 93 1.92 -0.10 -5.31
C PHE A 93 0.58 0.37 -4.74
N VAL A 94 0.18 1.59 -5.05
CA VAL A 94 -1.09 2.17 -4.59
C VAL A 94 -1.97 2.64 -5.75
N ARG A 95 -1.38 2.72 -6.95
CA ARG A 95 -1.99 3.22 -8.18
C ARG A 95 -1.58 2.33 -9.34
N ALA A 96 -2.46 2.24 -10.34
CA ALA A 96 -2.20 1.59 -11.61
C ALA A 96 -3.13 2.17 -12.70
N GLY A 97 -2.87 1.80 -13.95
CA GLY A 97 -3.63 2.29 -15.10
C GLY A 97 -2.88 3.39 -15.86
N GLY A 98 -3.61 4.28 -16.53
CA GLY A 98 -3.04 5.46 -17.17
C GLY A 98 -2.39 5.19 -18.53
N PRO A 99 -1.44 6.06 -18.95
CA PRO A 99 -0.85 6.01 -20.28
C PRO A 99 -0.17 4.68 -20.62
N LEU A 100 0.48 4.04 -19.64
CA LEU A 100 1.15 2.75 -19.86
C LEU A 100 0.14 1.70 -20.32
N THR A 101 -1.02 1.59 -19.69
CA THR A 101 -2.01 0.53 -20.00
C THR A 101 -3.12 0.98 -20.95
N ALA A 102 -3.15 2.25 -21.34
CA ALA A 102 -4.28 2.88 -22.03
C ALA A 102 -5.62 2.65 -21.31
N SER A 103 -5.60 2.63 -19.97
CA SER A 103 -6.80 2.47 -19.13
C SER A 103 -6.99 3.67 -18.21
N PRO A 104 -8.19 3.89 -17.63
CA PRO A 104 -8.38 4.92 -16.62
C PRO A 104 -7.40 4.74 -15.44
N PRO A 105 -6.92 5.83 -14.82
CA PRO A 105 -6.13 5.75 -13.61
C PRO A 105 -6.99 5.24 -12.46
N LEU A 106 -6.42 4.37 -11.64
CA LEU A 106 -7.05 3.75 -10.48
C LEU A 106 -6.17 3.98 -9.25
N GLU A 107 -6.81 4.24 -8.11
CA GLU A 107 -6.14 4.34 -6.81
C GLU A 107 -6.81 3.42 -5.79
N ALA A 108 -6.00 2.63 -5.10
CA ALA A 108 -6.45 1.69 -4.07
C ALA A 108 -6.86 2.40 -2.77
N GLY A 109 -6.29 3.59 -2.51
CA GLY A 109 -6.35 4.27 -1.23
C GLY A 109 -5.46 3.63 -0.15
N HIS A 110 -4.91 2.45 -0.40
CA HIS A 110 -4.03 1.76 0.54
C HIS A 110 -2.97 0.95 -0.20
N LEU A 111 -1.98 0.46 0.55
CA LEU A 111 -0.85 -0.31 0.07
C LEU A 111 -1.33 -1.65 -0.50
N LEU A 112 -0.78 -2.02 -1.65
CA LEU A 112 -0.98 -3.33 -2.26
C LEU A 112 0.37 -4.01 -2.54
N PRO A 113 0.44 -5.34 -2.36
CA PRO A 113 1.68 -6.09 -2.51
C PRO A 113 2.17 -6.05 -3.95
N VAL A 114 3.47 -5.99 -4.15
CA VAL A 114 4.07 -6.09 -5.49
C VAL A 114 4.24 -7.56 -5.91
N PRO A 115 4.17 -7.90 -7.20
CA PRO A 115 4.54 -9.23 -7.65
C PRO A 115 6.05 -9.45 -7.44
N ARG A 116 6.46 -10.55 -6.78
CA ARG A 116 7.87 -10.90 -6.58
C ARG A 116 8.47 -11.58 -7.83
N THR A 117 8.48 -10.85 -8.95
CA THR A 117 9.04 -11.29 -10.24
C THR A 117 10.26 -10.45 -10.60
N ARG A 118 11.13 -10.96 -11.49
CA ARG A 118 12.29 -10.21 -12.00
C ARG A 118 11.91 -8.91 -12.70
N ASP A 119 10.76 -8.88 -13.37
CA ASP A 119 10.24 -7.68 -14.03
C ASP A 119 9.86 -6.60 -13.02
N ALA A 120 9.10 -6.97 -11.99
CA ALA A 120 8.68 -6.06 -10.93
C ALA A 120 9.86 -5.57 -10.09
N LEU A 121 10.81 -6.46 -9.77
CA LEU A 121 12.05 -6.09 -9.08
C LEU A 121 12.83 -5.03 -9.87
N ARG A 122 12.97 -5.20 -11.19
CA ARG A 122 13.65 -4.21 -12.04
C ARG A 122 12.94 -2.86 -12.03
N VAL A 123 11.62 -2.85 -12.18
CA VAL A 123 10.81 -1.61 -12.12
C VAL A 123 10.97 -0.93 -10.76
N LEU A 124 10.89 -1.70 -9.67
CA LEU A 124 11.09 -1.20 -8.32
C LEU A 124 12.50 -0.64 -8.12
N CYS A 125 13.55 -1.32 -8.59
CA CYS A 125 14.92 -0.80 -8.53
C CYS A 125 15.06 0.54 -9.27
N GLU A 126 14.42 0.68 -10.43
CA GLU A 126 14.41 1.93 -11.18
C GLU A 126 13.69 3.07 -10.45
N ASN A 127 12.56 2.75 -9.80
CA ASN A 127 11.79 3.72 -9.03
C ASN A 127 12.50 4.12 -7.73
N VAL A 128 13.11 3.16 -7.03
CA VAL A 128 13.93 3.40 -5.82
C VAL A 128 15.12 4.30 -6.14
N ARG A 129 15.84 4.05 -7.25
CA ARG A 129 16.94 4.93 -7.67
C ARG A 129 16.46 6.35 -7.99
N ALA A 130 15.30 6.50 -8.63
CA ALA A 130 14.72 7.81 -8.90
C ALA A 130 14.36 8.54 -7.60
N ALA A 131 13.78 7.83 -6.62
CA ALA A 131 13.49 8.39 -5.30
C ALA A 131 14.77 8.77 -4.55
N GLN A 132 15.77 7.90 -4.49
CA GLN A 132 17.07 8.18 -3.86
C GLN A 132 17.78 9.39 -4.49
N ALA A 133 17.63 9.61 -5.79
CA ALA A 133 18.21 10.77 -6.47
C ALA A 133 17.51 12.09 -6.13
N ALA A 134 16.22 12.04 -5.78
CA ALA A 134 15.40 13.21 -5.45
C ALA A 134 15.40 13.55 -3.96
N LEU A 135 15.67 12.57 -3.09
CA LEU A 135 15.61 12.74 -1.63
C LEU A 135 16.96 13.26 -1.08
N PRO A 136 16.92 14.20 -0.11
CA PRO A 136 18.13 14.81 0.45
C PRO A 136 18.86 13.90 1.45
N VAL A 137 18.23 12.78 1.82
CA VAL A 137 18.71 11.83 2.83
C VAL A 137 18.48 10.40 2.36
N PRO A 138 19.17 9.40 2.93
CA PRO A 138 18.97 8.00 2.58
C PRO A 138 17.51 7.55 2.68
N LEU A 139 17.11 6.68 1.75
CA LEU A 139 15.82 6.00 1.74
C LEU A 139 15.95 4.59 2.35
N ALA A 140 15.02 4.22 3.23
CA ALA A 140 14.77 2.82 3.60
C ALA A 140 13.40 2.36 3.10
N VAL A 141 13.26 1.07 2.79
CA VAL A 141 12.01 0.51 2.27
C VAL A 141 11.42 -0.65 3.08
N GLU A 142 10.10 -0.56 3.28
CA GLU A 142 9.08 -1.42 3.92
C GLU A 142 8.73 -2.75 3.28
N ASN A 143 8.93 -3.91 3.90
CA ASN A 143 8.13 -5.11 3.54
C ASN A 143 6.70 -4.99 4.10
N ILE A 144 5.68 -5.38 3.33
CA ILE A 144 4.28 -5.23 3.73
C ILE A 144 3.59 -6.56 4.03
N ALA A 145 2.57 -6.54 4.88
CA ALA A 145 1.60 -7.62 4.96
C ALA A 145 0.79 -7.77 3.66
N ALA A 146 0.59 -9.00 3.22
CA ALA A 146 -0.14 -9.32 2.01
C ALA A 146 -1.26 -10.33 2.28
N LEU A 147 -2.50 -9.95 1.98
CA LEU A 147 -3.66 -10.87 2.01
C LEU A 147 -3.82 -11.69 0.73
N ILE A 148 -3.13 -11.31 -0.35
CA ILE A 148 -3.23 -11.92 -1.68
C ILE A 148 -1.84 -12.32 -2.18
N SER A 149 -1.74 -13.48 -2.80
CA SER A 149 -0.52 -13.93 -3.49
C SER A 149 -0.59 -13.63 -4.97
N TRP A 150 0.51 -13.12 -5.52
CA TRP A 150 0.62 -12.94 -6.96
C TRP A 150 0.84 -14.30 -7.64
N PRO A 151 0.12 -14.61 -8.73
CA PRO A 151 0.45 -15.78 -9.53
C PRO A 151 1.82 -15.59 -10.21
N GLY A 152 2.64 -16.65 -10.21
CA GLY A 152 3.93 -16.64 -10.88
C GLY A 152 5.05 -15.90 -10.14
N GLU A 153 5.01 -15.81 -8.80
CA GLU A 153 6.15 -15.33 -8.02
C GLU A 153 7.40 -16.19 -8.30
N GLU A 154 8.53 -15.51 -8.53
CA GLU A 154 9.80 -16.13 -8.93
C GLU A 154 10.84 -16.13 -7.79
N MET A 155 10.55 -15.38 -6.72
CA MET A 155 11.44 -15.09 -5.60
C MET A 155 10.67 -15.20 -4.28
N THR A 156 11.35 -15.63 -3.23
CA THR A 156 10.86 -15.49 -1.85
C THR A 156 10.91 -14.02 -1.39
N GLU A 157 10.33 -13.71 -0.23
CA GLU A 157 10.39 -12.37 0.37
C GLU A 157 11.83 -11.95 0.62
N GLY A 158 12.60 -12.80 1.30
CA GLY A 158 14.00 -12.53 1.62
C GLY A 158 14.87 -12.33 0.38
N GLN A 159 14.74 -13.19 -0.64
CA GLN A 159 15.44 -13.00 -1.92
C GLN A 159 15.07 -11.70 -2.62
N PHE A 160 13.79 -11.32 -2.62
CA PHE A 160 13.33 -10.09 -3.26
C PHE A 160 13.91 -8.84 -2.56
N LEU A 161 13.93 -8.85 -1.22
CA LEU A 161 14.52 -7.78 -0.41
C LEU A 161 16.05 -7.72 -0.55
N TYR A 162 16.71 -8.89 -0.59
CA TYR A 162 18.14 -9.00 -0.83
C TYR A 162 18.53 -8.38 -2.17
N ASP A 163 17.92 -8.86 -3.26
CA ASP A 163 18.24 -8.39 -4.60
C ASP A 163 17.92 -6.90 -4.77
N LEU A 164 16.87 -6.39 -4.11
CA LEU A 164 16.54 -4.96 -4.14
C LEU A 164 17.64 -4.13 -3.49
N ALA A 165 18.02 -4.47 -2.26
CA ALA A 165 19.08 -3.79 -1.52
C ALA A 165 20.43 -3.88 -2.22
N ASP A 166 20.83 -5.06 -2.70
CA ASP A 166 22.09 -5.28 -3.41
C ASP A 166 22.20 -4.41 -4.68
N ARG A 167 21.13 -4.33 -5.47
CA ARG A 167 21.13 -3.59 -6.74
C ARG A 167 21.03 -2.07 -6.58
N THR A 168 20.48 -1.58 -5.48
CA THR A 168 20.16 -0.14 -5.32
C THR A 168 20.92 0.53 -4.18
N GLY A 169 21.48 -0.23 -3.24
CA GLY A 169 22.02 0.29 -2.00
C GLY A 169 20.97 0.90 -1.07
N VAL A 170 19.66 0.69 -1.33
CA VAL A 170 18.59 1.15 -0.45
C VAL A 170 18.70 0.45 0.91
N ARG A 171 18.32 1.16 1.98
CA ARG A 171 18.22 0.54 3.31
C ARG A 171 16.91 -0.23 3.42
N LEU A 172 16.81 -1.15 4.37
CA LEU A 172 15.59 -1.92 4.62
C LEU A 172 14.98 -1.52 5.96
N LEU A 173 13.70 -1.17 5.96
CA LEU A 173 12.88 -1.24 7.15
C LEU A 173 12.29 -2.65 7.16
N ILE A 174 12.48 -3.41 8.24
CA ILE A 174 11.93 -4.76 8.34
C ILE A 174 10.80 -4.73 9.35
N ASP A 175 9.58 -4.96 8.90
CA ASP A 175 8.44 -5.15 9.77
C ASP A 175 8.24 -6.64 10.05
N VAL A 176 8.50 -7.04 11.29
CA VAL A 176 8.34 -8.43 11.73
C VAL A 176 6.88 -8.80 12.04
N ALA A 177 6.00 -7.83 12.28
CA ALA A 177 4.56 -8.06 12.33
C ALA A 177 4.01 -8.37 10.93
N ASN A 178 4.55 -7.72 9.89
CA ASN A 178 4.26 -8.09 8.50
C ASN A 178 4.76 -9.50 8.15
N LEU A 179 5.96 -9.89 8.59
CA LEU A 179 6.45 -11.28 8.44
C LEU A 179 5.51 -12.29 9.11
N HIS A 180 5.07 -12.00 10.34
CA HIS A 180 4.11 -12.85 11.04
C HIS A 180 2.78 -12.96 10.30
N THR A 181 2.27 -11.83 9.80
CA THR A 181 1.02 -11.77 9.05
C THR A 181 1.11 -12.57 7.74
N ASN A 182 2.24 -12.47 7.03
CA ASN A 182 2.51 -13.26 5.82
C ASN A 182 2.61 -14.75 6.14
N HIS A 183 3.22 -15.13 7.26
CA HIS A 183 3.21 -16.51 7.75
C HIS A 183 1.79 -17.03 8.01
N ALA A 184 1.03 -16.32 8.83
CA ALA A 184 -0.32 -16.74 9.23
C ALA A 184 -1.29 -16.83 8.03
N ASN A 185 -1.20 -15.89 7.08
CA ASN A 185 -2.15 -15.82 5.97
C ASN A 185 -1.73 -16.62 4.73
N ARG A 186 -0.43 -16.77 4.47
CA ARG A 186 0.11 -17.32 3.22
C ARG A 186 1.03 -18.52 3.43
N GLY A 187 1.34 -18.88 4.68
CA GLY A 187 2.23 -19.99 5.00
C GLY A 187 3.70 -19.72 4.67
N GLU A 188 4.08 -18.44 4.53
CA GLU A 188 5.49 -18.07 4.33
C GLU A 188 6.28 -18.37 5.61
N ASP A 189 7.56 -18.73 5.48
CA ASP A 189 8.42 -19.05 6.61
C ASP A 189 9.24 -17.81 7.02
N PRO A 190 8.96 -17.19 8.19
CA PRO A 190 9.70 -16.02 8.64
C PRO A 190 11.18 -16.32 8.84
N ALA A 191 11.54 -17.50 9.35
CA ALA A 191 12.94 -17.85 9.61
C ALA A 191 13.73 -17.91 8.30
N ARG A 192 13.12 -18.45 7.24
CA ARG A 192 13.69 -18.45 5.90
C ARG A 192 13.82 -17.04 5.32
N ALA A 193 12.79 -16.20 5.47
CA ALA A 193 12.86 -14.81 5.02
C ALA A 193 14.04 -14.09 5.69
N LEU A 194 14.17 -14.23 7.01
CA LEU A 194 15.27 -13.68 7.79
C LEU A 194 16.64 -14.26 7.39
N ASP A 195 16.73 -15.53 6.94
CA ASP A 195 18.00 -16.17 6.53
C ASP A 195 18.55 -15.57 5.25
N GLU A 196 17.65 -15.11 4.39
CA GLU A 196 17.95 -14.57 3.08
C GLU A 196 18.16 -13.03 3.11
N LEU A 197 17.83 -12.35 4.23
CA LEU A 197 17.95 -10.90 4.35
C LEU A 197 19.42 -10.40 4.37
N PRO A 198 19.72 -9.27 3.71
CA PRO A 198 20.98 -8.55 3.88
C PRO A 198 20.93 -7.76 5.19
N VAL A 199 21.23 -8.40 6.32
CA VAL A 199 21.08 -7.81 7.66
C VAL A 199 21.84 -6.50 7.87
N GLU A 200 22.93 -6.28 7.13
CA GLU A 200 23.70 -5.03 7.10
C GLU A 200 22.96 -3.86 6.45
N ALA A 201 21.95 -4.12 5.63
CA ALA A 201 21.11 -3.12 4.97
C ALA A 201 19.98 -2.60 5.87
N ILE A 202 19.69 -3.27 6.99
CA ILE A 202 18.60 -2.90 7.89
C ILE A 202 18.84 -1.48 8.46
N ALA A 203 17.88 -0.58 8.29
CA ALA A 203 17.84 0.75 8.90
C ALA A 203 17.27 0.67 10.31
N TYR A 204 16.09 0.05 10.46
CA TYR A 204 15.44 -0.26 11.73
C TYR A 204 14.32 -1.29 11.49
N VAL A 205 13.62 -1.67 12.56
CA VAL A 205 12.61 -2.72 12.56
C VAL A 205 11.29 -2.17 13.09
N HIS A 206 10.18 -2.56 12.49
CA HIS A 206 8.84 -2.33 13.02
C HIS A 206 8.34 -3.55 13.79
N VAL A 207 7.65 -3.26 14.90
CA VAL A 207 6.82 -4.22 15.61
C VAL A 207 5.45 -3.61 15.85
N ALA A 208 4.43 -4.39 15.52
CA ALA A 208 3.04 -4.04 15.76
C ALA A 208 2.30 -5.23 16.38
N GLY A 209 1.06 -4.97 16.80
CA GLY A 209 0.14 -6.02 17.19
C GLY A 209 -0.68 -6.55 16.01
N GLY A 210 -1.56 -7.49 16.32
CA GLY A 210 -2.46 -8.07 15.36
C GLY A 210 -3.51 -8.93 16.04
N PHE A 211 -4.52 -9.33 15.28
CA PHE A 211 -5.56 -10.23 15.77
C PHE A 211 -6.05 -11.15 14.67
N GLU A 212 -6.53 -12.33 15.05
CA GLU A 212 -7.19 -13.25 14.13
C GLU A 212 -8.69 -12.99 14.11
N ARG A 213 -9.27 -12.96 12.90
CA ARG A 213 -10.71 -12.93 12.71
C ARG A 213 -11.08 -13.76 11.49
N ASP A 214 -12.08 -14.63 11.65
CA ASP A 214 -12.61 -15.47 10.57
C ASP A 214 -11.53 -16.29 9.84
N GLY A 215 -10.50 -16.76 10.57
CA GLY A 215 -9.37 -17.52 10.02
C GLY A 215 -8.35 -16.70 9.23
N VAL A 216 -8.41 -15.37 9.34
CA VAL A 216 -7.47 -14.43 8.71
C VAL A 216 -6.78 -13.62 9.81
N TRP A 217 -5.45 -13.58 9.76
CA TRP A 217 -4.69 -12.69 10.63
C TRP A 217 -4.73 -11.28 10.06
N HIS A 218 -5.14 -10.34 10.89
CA HIS A 218 -5.12 -8.92 10.59
C HIS A 218 -3.96 -8.28 11.32
N ASP A 219 -3.00 -7.80 10.53
CA ASP A 219 -2.01 -6.86 11.04
C ASP A 219 -2.74 -5.60 11.51
N SER A 220 -2.61 -5.29 12.80
CA SER A 220 -3.44 -4.28 13.43
C SER A 220 -2.63 -3.49 14.44
N HIS A 221 -2.37 -2.25 14.06
CA HIS A 221 -1.67 -1.27 14.88
C HIS A 221 -2.59 -0.71 15.99
N ALA A 222 -3.66 -1.43 16.34
CA ALA A 222 -4.62 -1.12 17.40
C ALA A 222 -4.55 -2.11 18.58
N HIS A 223 -3.79 -3.19 18.44
CA HIS A 223 -3.69 -4.28 19.42
C HIS A 223 -2.28 -4.39 20.02
N PRO A 224 -2.13 -4.91 21.25
CA PRO A 224 -0.81 -5.14 21.84
C PRO A 224 0.08 -6.04 20.98
N VAL A 225 1.39 -5.86 21.05
CA VAL A 225 2.36 -6.71 20.35
C VAL A 225 2.19 -8.18 20.78
N ALA A 226 1.91 -9.04 19.80
CA ALA A 226 1.65 -10.45 20.05
C ALA A 226 2.96 -11.22 20.29
N ARG A 227 2.89 -12.29 21.09
CA ARG A 227 4.07 -13.13 21.38
C ARG A 227 4.78 -13.67 20.13
N PRO A 228 4.07 -14.18 19.10
CA PRO A 228 4.73 -14.64 17.87
C PRO A 228 5.55 -13.55 17.16
N VAL A 229 5.13 -12.28 17.23
CA VAL A 229 5.89 -11.14 16.66
C VAL A 229 7.19 -10.92 17.44
N LEU A 230 7.15 -11.00 18.78
CA LEU A 230 8.34 -10.92 19.61
C LEU A 230 9.29 -12.11 19.39
N ASP A 231 8.76 -13.30 19.10
CA ASP A 231 9.60 -14.47 18.79
C ASP A 231 10.34 -14.29 17.44
N ILE A 232 9.71 -13.71 16.42
CA ILE A 232 10.37 -13.34 15.14
C ILE A 232 11.40 -12.22 15.38
N LEU A 233 11.09 -11.22 16.22
CA LEU A 233 12.05 -10.20 16.62
C LEU A 233 13.28 -10.82 17.29
N ALA A 234 13.08 -11.80 18.18
CA ALA A 234 14.15 -12.51 18.85
C ALA A 234 15.03 -13.29 17.85
N ASP A 235 14.42 -13.94 16.86
CA ASP A 235 15.16 -14.63 15.78
C ASP A 235 16.01 -13.64 14.96
N LEU A 236 15.42 -12.52 14.51
CA LEU A 236 16.16 -11.45 13.84
C LEU A 236 17.32 -10.94 14.71
N ALA A 237 17.06 -10.68 15.99
CA ALA A 237 18.04 -10.17 16.95
C ALA A 237 19.18 -11.18 17.25
N SER A 238 18.93 -12.48 17.03
CA SER A 238 19.97 -13.52 17.15
C SER A 238 20.98 -13.50 15.99
N ARG A 239 20.58 -12.95 14.84
CA ARG A 239 21.41 -12.85 13.61
C ARG A 239 22.18 -11.54 13.55
N VAL A 240 21.54 -10.45 13.99
CA VAL A 240 22.10 -9.10 13.98
C VAL A 240 21.52 -8.31 15.15
N THR A 241 22.31 -7.42 15.77
CA THR A 241 21.71 -6.40 16.64
C THR A 241 21.07 -5.32 15.75
N PRO A 242 19.72 -5.23 15.68
CA PRO A 242 19.08 -4.24 14.81
C PRO A 242 19.48 -2.82 15.25
N PRO A 243 19.66 -1.87 14.32
CA PRO A 243 20.04 -0.51 14.68
C PRO A 243 18.98 0.19 15.55
N GLY A 244 17.70 -0.12 15.32
CA GLY A 244 16.59 0.30 16.16
C GLY A 244 15.34 -0.55 15.95
N VAL A 245 14.43 -0.51 16.91
CA VAL A 245 13.12 -1.18 16.85
C VAL A 245 12.05 -0.18 17.28
N LEU A 246 11.02 -0.02 16.46
CA LEU A 246 9.91 0.91 16.69
C LEU A 246 8.65 0.13 17.03
N LEU A 247 7.98 0.53 18.11
CA LEU A 247 6.59 0.13 18.36
C LEU A 247 5.65 0.97 17.49
N GLU A 248 4.87 0.32 16.63
CA GLU A 248 3.84 0.95 15.82
C GLU A 248 2.45 0.83 16.48
N ARG A 249 1.80 1.98 16.66
CA ARG A 249 0.48 2.14 17.26
C ARG A 249 -0.24 3.27 16.52
N ASP A 250 -1.24 2.94 15.71
CA ASP A 250 -1.94 3.91 14.84
C ASP A 250 -3.39 4.17 15.25
N GLU A 251 -3.98 3.24 15.98
CA GLU A 251 -5.36 3.28 16.40
C GLU A 251 -5.49 2.71 17.81
N ASN A 252 -6.67 2.90 18.43
CA ASN A 252 -6.96 2.40 19.79
C ASN A 252 -5.83 2.66 20.80
N PHE A 253 -5.45 3.93 20.94
CA PHE A 253 -4.31 4.35 21.74
C PHE A 253 -4.52 4.02 23.24
N PRO A 254 -3.75 3.09 23.82
CA PRO A 254 -3.87 2.79 25.24
C PRO A 254 -3.19 3.86 26.09
N GLY A 255 -3.37 3.79 27.40
CA GLY A 255 -2.71 4.72 28.33
C GLY A 255 -1.18 4.60 28.31
N PRO A 256 -0.43 5.65 28.71
CA PRO A 256 1.04 5.68 28.61
C PRO A 256 1.74 4.48 29.27
N ALA A 257 1.25 4.04 30.44
CA ALA A 257 1.81 2.91 31.17
C ALA A 257 1.72 1.58 30.39
N GLU A 258 0.77 1.44 29.46
CA GLU A 258 0.67 0.25 28.60
C GLU A 258 1.69 0.30 27.48
N LEU A 259 1.83 1.44 26.81
CA LEU A 259 2.87 1.66 25.79
C LEU A 259 4.27 1.44 26.37
N GLU A 260 4.52 1.93 27.60
CA GLU A 260 5.79 1.70 28.30
C GLU A 260 6.07 0.23 28.57
N ARG A 261 5.04 -0.57 28.90
CA ARG A 261 5.17 -2.03 29.06
C ARG A 261 5.48 -2.73 27.75
N GLU A 262 4.84 -2.33 26.65
CA GLU A 262 5.14 -2.87 25.32
C GLU A 262 6.59 -2.55 24.90
N LEU A 263 7.03 -1.31 25.09
CA LEU A 263 8.42 -0.91 24.86
C LEU A 263 9.41 -1.67 25.76
N ALA A 264 9.05 -1.94 27.01
CA ALA A 264 9.85 -2.76 27.91
C ALA A 264 9.97 -4.21 27.42
N ALA A 265 8.89 -4.81 26.93
CA ALA A 265 8.90 -6.16 26.36
C ALA A 265 9.80 -6.25 25.11
N ILE A 266 9.79 -5.21 24.26
CA ILE A 266 10.71 -5.11 23.11
C ILE A 266 12.16 -5.07 23.58
N ARG A 267 12.49 -4.18 24.53
CA ARG A 267 13.85 -4.09 25.10
C ARG A 267 14.31 -5.42 25.71
N GLU A 268 13.46 -6.07 26.50
CA GLU A 268 13.76 -7.36 27.13
C GLU A 268 14.01 -8.45 26.07
N THR A 269 13.25 -8.45 24.98
CA THR A 269 13.44 -9.39 23.86
C THR A 269 14.81 -9.22 23.21
N LEU A 270 15.21 -7.96 22.94
CA LEU A 270 16.51 -7.64 22.35
C LEU A 270 17.68 -7.99 23.29
N GLU A 271 17.55 -7.69 24.58
CA GLU A 271 18.57 -8.02 25.58
C GLU A 271 18.77 -9.54 25.72
N LYS A 272 17.68 -10.31 25.75
CA LYS A 272 17.73 -11.78 25.82
C LYS A 272 18.42 -12.38 24.59
N ALA A 273 18.07 -11.92 23.39
CA ALA A 273 18.68 -12.37 22.16
C ALA A 273 20.19 -12.03 22.11
N GLY A 274 20.57 -10.81 22.54
CA GLY A 274 21.97 -10.38 22.60
C GLY A 274 22.83 -11.20 23.57
N ARG A 275 22.25 -11.73 24.66
CA ARG A 275 22.94 -12.64 25.60
C ARG A 275 23.04 -14.07 25.07
N ALA A 276 22.12 -14.49 24.22
CA ALA A 276 22.07 -15.84 23.65
C ALA A 276 22.97 -15.99 22.41
N ALA A 277 23.35 -14.89 21.75
CA ALA A 277 24.25 -14.92 20.62
C ALA A 277 25.64 -15.46 21.03
N PRO A 278 26.17 -16.52 20.38
CA PRO A 278 27.52 -17.00 20.68
C PRO A 278 28.53 -15.89 20.36
N ALA A 279 29.53 -15.71 21.23
CA ALA A 279 30.61 -14.76 21.07
C ALA A 279 31.53 -15.14 19.90
N THR A 280 31.06 -15.03 18.66
CA THR A 280 31.91 -15.19 17.48
C THR A 280 32.51 -13.85 17.11
N GLY A 281 33.71 -13.57 17.61
CA GLY A 281 34.55 -12.50 17.12
C GLY A 281 34.83 -12.69 15.62
N ARG A 282 34.30 -11.81 14.78
CA ARG A 282 34.74 -11.66 13.39
C ARG A 282 35.75 -10.52 13.32
N SER A 283 37.02 -10.91 13.31
CA SER A 283 38.12 -10.10 12.79
C SER A 283 37.79 -9.68 11.37
N THR A 284 37.72 -8.37 11.14
CA THR A 284 37.63 -7.75 9.82
C THR A 284 38.96 -7.93 9.09
N ALA A 285 39.14 -9.06 8.41
CA ALA A 285 40.16 -9.21 7.39
C ALA A 285 39.53 -8.88 6.03
N VAL A 286 39.96 -7.76 5.47
CA VAL A 286 39.63 -7.24 4.13
C VAL A 286 39.92 -8.30 3.07
N LEU A 287 38.90 -8.78 2.37
CA LEU A 287 39.06 -9.61 1.17
C LEU A 287 39.14 -8.71 -0.08
N ALA A 288 40.37 -8.37 -0.45
CA ALA A 288 40.68 -7.88 -1.78
C ALA A 288 40.67 -9.05 -2.77
N GLY A 289 39.77 -8.96 -3.76
CA GLY A 289 39.92 -9.47 -5.13
C GLY A 289 40.34 -10.92 -5.35
N ARG A 290 39.39 -11.78 -5.74
CA ARG A 290 39.68 -12.92 -6.60
C ARG A 290 38.64 -13.05 -7.71
N ARG A 291 39.10 -12.79 -8.94
CA ARG A 291 38.39 -13.02 -10.20
C ARG A 291 37.96 -14.49 -10.28
N VAL A 292 36.69 -14.73 -10.57
CA VAL A 292 36.17 -16.06 -10.91
C VAL A 292 36.39 -16.28 -12.40
N ALA A 293 37.18 -17.31 -12.74
CA ALA A 293 37.26 -17.88 -14.07
C ALA A 293 36.11 -18.91 -14.24
N ALA A 294 35.48 -18.90 -15.40
CA ALA A 294 34.41 -19.82 -15.79
C ALA A 294 34.89 -21.27 -15.91
N PRO A 295 34.05 -22.29 -15.65
CA PRO A 295 34.38 -23.66 -16.03
C PRO A 295 33.81 -24.01 -17.42
N ALA A 296 34.67 -24.64 -18.22
CA ALA A 296 34.33 -25.32 -19.45
C ALA A 296 33.69 -26.69 -19.16
N ALA A 297 32.89 -27.15 -20.12
CA ALA A 297 32.21 -28.43 -20.14
C ALA A 297 33.18 -29.61 -20.33
N GLU A 298 32.85 -30.78 -19.76
CA GLU A 298 32.94 -32.05 -20.49
C GLU A 298 32.13 -33.19 -19.85
N ARG A 299 31.83 -34.18 -20.69
CA ARG A 299 30.78 -35.20 -20.58
C ARG A 299 31.31 -36.52 -20.00
N GLY A 300 30.40 -37.29 -19.40
CA GLY A 300 30.27 -38.72 -19.69
C GLY A 300 30.69 -39.73 -18.62
N ALA A 301 29.72 -40.47 -18.09
CA ALA A 301 29.63 -41.95 -18.09
C ALA A 301 28.82 -42.48 -16.89
N ALA A 302 28.10 -43.58 -17.13
CA ALA A 302 26.98 -44.06 -16.34
C ALA A 302 27.29 -45.33 -15.51
N ALA A 303 26.59 -45.43 -14.36
CA ALA A 303 25.94 -46.61 -13.74
C ALA A 303 26.78 -47.80 -13.20
N PRO A 304 26.19 -48.73 -12.38
CA PRO A 304 25.25 -48.58 -11.25
C PRO A 304 25.61 -49.51 -10.04
N VAL A 305 24.74 -49.55 -9.01
CA VAL A 305 24.40 -50.63 -8.01
C VAL A 305 23.92 -49.88 -6.75
N GLY A 306 22.77 -50.09 -6.11
CA GLY A 306 21.88 -51.25 -5.96
C GLY A 306 21.73 -51.49 -4.45
N GLY A 307 20.54 -51.28 -3.87
CA GLY A 307 20.31 -51.54 -2.44
C GLY A 307 18.94 -51.09 -1.92
N ARG A 308 17.97 -52.00 -1.98
CA ARG A 308 16.63 -51.92 -1.35
C ARG A 308 16.72 -52.05 0.16
N VAL A 309 15.88 -51.33 0.92
CA VAL A 309 15.10 -51.89 2.06
C VAL A 309 13.76 -51.16 2.12
N GLY A 310 12.68 -51.94 2.24
CA GLY A 310 11.29 -51.51 2.35
C GLY A 310 10.81 -51.28 3.80
N PRO A 311 9.49 -51.29 4.06
CA PRO A 311 8.83 -50.23 4.82
C PRO A 311 8.37 -50.63 6.23
N SER A 312 8.06 -49.64 7.08
CA SER A 312 7.26 -49.85 8.29
C SER A 312 6.04 -48.91 8.28
N ALA A 313 4.89 -49.52 8.56
CA ALA A 313 3.55 -48.97 8.57
C ALA A 313 3.10 -48.48 9.96
N ALA A 314 1.84 -48.02 10.00
CA ALA A 314 0.96 -47.79 11.15
C ALA A 314 1.06 -46.39 11.81
N ALA A 315 -0.02 -45.70 12.20
CA ALA A 315 -1.45 -45.99 12.15
C ALA A 315 -2.24 -44.69 12.37
N ALA A 316 -3.50 -44.72 11.94
CA ALA A 316 -4.51 -43.69 12.14
C ALA A 316 -5.09 -43.69 13.56
N ALA A 317 -5.56 -42.52 14.00
CA ALA A 317 -6.68 -42.34 14.93
C ALA A 317 -7.26 -40.93 14.70
N THR A 318 -8.30 -40.77 13.87
CA THR A 318 -9.73 -40.65 14.24
C THR A 318 -10.00 -39.76 15.46
N GLY A 319 -10.52 -38.56 15.20
CA GLY A 319 -11.16 -37.68 16.17
C GLY A 319 -12.18 -36.78 15.46
N THR A 320 -13.37 -37.31 15.22
CA THR A 320 -14.55 -36.62 14.68
C THR A 320 -15.09 -35.59 15.68
N VAL A 321 -15.29 -34.34 15.25
CA VAL A 321 -16.19 -33.40 15.91
C VAL A 321 -17.20 -32.87 14.88
N ARG A 322 -18.47 -32.99 15.26
CA ARG A 322 -19.69 -32.71 14.48
C ARG A 322 -19.79 -31.25 14.07
N ALA A 323 -20.07 -31.03 12.79
CA ALA A 323 -20.60 -29.77 12.27
C ALA A 323 -22.09 -29.62 12.65
N ALA A 324 -22.46 -28.42 13.07
CA ALA A 324 -23.84 -27.98 13.22
C ALA A 324 -24.23 -27.15 11.98
N ASP A 325 -25.39 -27.51 11.43
CA ASP A 325 -26.09 -26.98 10.28
C ASP A 325 -26.53 -25.51 10.49
N PRO A 326 -26.59 -24.69 9.42
CA PRO A 326 -27.79 -23.87 9.27
C PRO A 326 -28.34 -23.88 7.83
N GLY A 327 -29.50 -24.53 7.67
CA GLY A 327 -30.75 -23.82 7.39
C GLY A 327 -30.77 -22.90 6.17
N ALA A 328 -31.15 -23.47 5.02
CA ALA A 328 -31.50 -22.78 3.79
C ALA A 328 -32.71 -21.85 3.94
N LEU A 329 -32.66 -20.68 3.27
CA LEU A 329 -33.84 -19.97 2.79
C LEU A 329 -33.58 -19.51 1.35
N ALA A 330 -34.46 -19.99 0.47
CA ALA A 330 -34.49 -19.79 -0.97
C ALA A 330 -35.15 -18.45 -1.36
N ALA A 331 -34.79 -17.91 -2.53
CA ALA A 331 -35.72 -17.64 -3.64
C ALA A 331 -35.09 -16.69 -4.70
N ALA A 332 -34.87 -17.21 -5.91
CA ALA A 332 -34.88 -16.44 -7.16
C ALA A 332 -36.36 -16.29 -7.63
N PRO A 333 -36.71 -15.32 -8.51
CA PRO A 333 -36.69 -15.57 -9.96
C PRO A 333 -36.52 -14.25 -10.81
N PRO A 334 -36.88 -14.18 -12.11
CA PRO A 334 -36.10 -14.67 -13.23
C PRO A 334 -35.80 -13.58 -14.31
N ALA A 335 -35.02 -14.00 -15.32
CA ALA A 335 -34.66 -13.26 -16.52
C ALA A 335 -35.86 -12.94 -17.45
N GLY A 336 -35.77 -11.82 -18.15
CA GLY A 336 -36.62 -11.45 -19.28
C GLY A 336 -35.84 -10.61 -20.30
N ALA A 337 -35.58 -11.19 -21.46
CA ALA A 337 -35.14 -10.47 -22.66
C ALA A 337 -36.36 -9.84 -23.37
N PRO A 338 -36.13 -8.85 -24.26
CA PRO A 338 -36.81 -8.91 -25.54
C PRO A 338 -35.91 -8.61 -26.74
N THR A 339 -36.17 -9.38 -27.80
CA THR A 339 -35.74 -9.22 -29.19
C THR A 339 -36.75 -8.39 -30.00
N SER A 340 -36.29 -7.52 -30.91
CA SER A 340 -36.95 -7.15 -32.19
C SER A 340 -35.92 -6.39 -33.04
N ARG A 341 -35.41 -6.91 -34.18
CA ARG A 341 -35.92 -6.96 -35.59
C ARG A 341 -36.29 -5.59 -36.20
N THR A 342 -35.36 -4.95 -36.94
CA THR A 342 -35.28 -4.78 -38.44
C THR A 342 -35.91 -3.47 -38.95
N PRO A 343 -35.60 -2.91 -40.15
CA PRO A 343 -34.86 -3.48 -41.30
C PRO A 343 -33.81 -2.59 -42.02
N ASP A 344 -33.08 -3.23 -42.94
CA ASP A 344 -32.30 -2.65 -44.05
C ASP A 344 -33.16 -1.85 -45.06
N GLY A 345 -32.52 -0.92 -45.79
CA GLY A 345 -33.10 -0.27 -46.97
C GLY A 345 -32.27 0.85 -47.63
N THR A 346 -31.24 0.46 -48.39
CA THR A 346 -30.85 0.94 -49.75
C THR A 346 -30.74 2.44 -50.13
N GLY A 347 -29.56 2.79 -50.71
CA GLY A 347 -29.34 3.69 -51.86
C GLY A 347 -29.44 5.21 -51.60
N THR A 348 -28.69 6.14 -52.20
CA THR A 348 -27.92 6.17 -53.46
C THR A 348 -27.10 7.48 -53.46
N ALA A 349 -25.89 7.48 -54.03
CA ALA A 349 -25.13 8.70 -54.39
C ALA A 349 -25.35 9.07 -55.87
N PRO A 350 -25.11 10.33 -56.27
CA PRO A 350 -24.00 10.61 -57.21
C PRO A 350 -23.26 11.93 -56.88
N GLY A 351 -21.94 12.06 -57.14
CA GLY A 351 -21.32 12.63 -58.37
C GLY A 351 -21.29 14.17 -58.29
N GLU A 352 -20.24 14.96 -58.55
CA GLU A 352 -19.00 14.87 -59.33
C GLU A 352 -18.10 16.09 -58.93
N ALA A 353 -16.78 15.97 -59.11
CA ALA A 353 -15.82 17.08 -59.18
C ALA A 353 -15.60 17.49 -60.66
N PRO A 354 -15.08 18.70 -60.99
CA PRO A 354 -13.61 18.99 -61.03
C PRO A 354 -13.31 20.48 -60.69
N GLY A 355 -12.10 21.05 -60.60
CA GLY A 355 -10.70 20.63 -60.73
C GLY A 355 -9.79 21.84 -60.44
N THR A 356 -8.50 21.55 -60.20
CA THR A 356 -7.27 22.37 -60.40
C THR A 356 -7.14 23.78 -59.78
N ASP A 357 -6.23 23.94 -58.80
CA ASP A 357 -4.92 24.59 -59.00
C ASP A 357 -4.09 24.65 -57.69
N SER A 358 -2.77 24.51 -57.84
CA SER A 358 -1.69 24.76 -56.85
C SER A 358 -0.79 25.86 -57.43
N PRO A 359 0.14 26.54 -56.70
CA PRO A 359 0.84 26.07 -55.48
C PRO A 359 1.09 27.13 -54.38
N GLY A 360 1.51 26.68 -53.19
CA GLY A 360 1.99 27.56 -52.12
C GLY A 360 2.65 26.81 -50.98
N SER A 361 3.95 27.02 -50.83
CA SER A 361 4.90 26.51 -49.82
C SER A 361 4.40 26.45 -48.36
N GLY A 362 4.72 25.36 -47.65
CA GLY A 362 4.58 25.30 -46.19
C GLY A 362 5.05 23.99 -45.57
N THR A 363 6.31 23.98 -45.13
CA THR A 363 6.88 23.26 -43.97
C THR A 363 6.26 21.90 -43.58
N GLU A 364 6.97 20.80 -43.88
CA GLU A 364 6.67 19.49 -43.31
C GLU A 364 6.83 19.50 -41.77
N PRO A 365 5.89 18.94 -40.99
CA PRO A 365 6.09 18.69 -39.58
C PRO A 365 7.04 17.49 -39.40
N HIS A 366 8.15 17.76 -38.73
CA HIS A 366 9.14 16.78 -38.29
C HIS A 366 8.44 15.65 -37.50
N ARG A 367 8.32 14.47 -38.12
CA ARG A 367 7.98 13.24 -37.38
C ARG A 367 9.08 12.98 -36.35
N PRO A 368 8.79 12.85 -35.05
CA PRO A 368 9.80 12.44 -34.10
C PRO A 368 10.23 11.02 -34.46
N CYS A 369 11.52 10.87 -34.75
CA CYS A 369 12.15 9.59 -34.96
C CYS A 369 12.14 8.86 -33.60
N THR A 370 11.19 7.96 -33.38
CA THR A 370 11.19 7.09 -32.20
C THR A 370 12.37 6.14 -32.31
N ASP A 371 13.34 6.29 -31.40
CA ASP A 371 14.44 5.35 -31.25
C ASP A 371 13.89 3.93 -30.96
N PRO A 372 14.12 2.93 -31.82
CA PRO A 372 13.64 1.57 -31.59
C PRO A 372 14.25 0.92 -30.33
N ARG A 373 15.30 1.50 -29.75
CA ARG A 373 15.89 1.04 -28.48
C ARG A 373 15.13 1.52 -27.24
N ALA A 374 14.30 2.54 -27.34
CA ALA A 374 13.44 3.00 -26.23
C ALA A 374 12.31 2.00 -25.92
N GLY A 375 11.78 1.29 -26.93
CA GLY A 375 10.67 0.35 -26.75
C GLY A 375 11.01 -0.97 -26.04
N ALA A 376 12.29 -1.37 -26.01
CA ALA A 376 12.71 -2.62 -25.36
C ALA A 376 12.90 -2.47 -23.84
N GLY A 377 13.29 -1.28 -23.37
CA GLY A 377 13.42 -0.95 -21.95
C GLY A 377 12.08 -0.89 -21.22
N ASP A 378 11.01 -0.54 -21.94
CA ASP A 378 9.66 -0.39 -21.39
C ASP A 378 8.85 -1.69 -21.34
N ALA A 379 9.25 -2.75 -22.05
CA ALA A 379 8.48 -4.00 -22.08
C ALA A 379 8.22 -4.64 -20.69
N PRO A 380 9.20 -4.70 -19.76
CA PRO A 380 8.97 -5.15 -18.38
C PRO A 380 8.02 -4.24 -17.62
N ARG A 381 8.22 -2.92 -17.72
CA ARG A 381 7.39 -1.91 -17.06
C ARG A 381 5.94 -2.00 -17.55
N GLN A 382 5.75 -2.18 -18.85
CA GLN A 382 4.47 -2.41 -19.49
C GLN A 382 3.77 -3.68 -18.98
N ARG A 383 4.49 -4.80 -18.83
CA ARG A 383 3.92 -6.04 -18.28
C ARG A 383 3.49 -5.87 -16.82
N VAL A 384 4.32 -5.23 -16.00
CA VAL A 384 3.99 -4.90 -14.61
C VAL A 384 2.76 -3.98 -14.55
N ALA A 385 2.70 -2.96 -15.41
CA ALA A 385 1.58 -2.02 -15.50
C ALA A 385 0.26 -2.73 -15.79
N LEU A 386 0.25 -3.60 -16.80
CA LEU A 386 -0.94 -4.37 -17.17
C LEU A 386 -1.39 -5.30 -16.04
N ALA A 387 -0.46 -5.99 -15.38
CA ALA A 387 -0.76 -6.90 -14.27
C ALA A 387 -1.33 -6.14 -13.06
N GLN A 388 -0.72 -5.01 -12.68
CA GLN A 388 -1.19 -4.15 -11.59
C GLN A 388 -2.54 -3.51 -11.90
N ALA A 389 -2.76 -3.04 -13.14
CA ALA A 389 -4.03 -2.45 -13.54
C ALA A 389 -5.17 -3.49 -13.53
N ALA A 390 -4.91 -4.71 -14.00
CA ALA A 390 -5.88 -5.80 -13.96
C ALA A 390 -6.27 -6.17 -12.53
N LEU A 391 -5.29 -6.34 -11.63
CA LEU A 391 -5.55 -6.62 -10.22
C LEU A 391 -6.31 -5.48 -9.55
N LEU A 392 -5.83 -4.24 -9.70
CA LEU A 392 -6.45 -3.09 -9.06
C LEU A 392 -7.88 -2.87 -9.56
N SER A 393 -8.12 -3.02 -10.86
CA SER A 393 -9.46 -2.96 -11.43
C SER A 393 -10.41 -3.98 -10.79
N ALA A 394 -9.96 -5.21 -10.56
CA ALA A 394 -10.78 -6.23 -9.90
C ALA A 394 -11.09 -5.87 -8.44
N LEU A 395 -10.13 -5.25 -7.74
CA LEU A 395 -10.27 -4.86 -6.34
C LEU A 395 -11.19 -3.64 -6.13
N VAL A 396 -11.14 -2.64 -7.02
CA VAL A 396 -11.81 -1.33 -6.78
C VAL A 396 -12.84 -0.91 -7.82
N ALA A 397 -12.91 -1.60 -8.96
CA ALA A 397 -13.85 -1.30 -10.04
C ALA A 397 -14.81 -2.46 -10.37
N GLY A 398 -14.74 -3.56 -9.63
CA GLY A 398 -15.66 -4.70 -9.76
C GLY A 398 -15.50 -5.50 -11.05
N THR A 399 -14.34 -5.43 -11.69
CA THR A 399 -14.04 -6.30 -12.84
C THR A 399 -13.72 -7.73 -12.38
N PRO A 400 -13.82 -8.74 -13.27
CA PRO A 400 -13.51 -10.12 -12.91
C PRO A 400 -12.07 -10.28 -12.39
N ALA A 401 -11.90 -11.15 -11.40
CA ALA A 401 -10.57 -11.52 -10.90
C ALA A 401 -9.66 -12.00 -12.04
N PRO A 402 -8.43 -11.49 -12.15
CA PRO A 402 -7.46 -11.99 -13.13
C PRO A 402 -7.13 -13.47 -12.90
N GLU A 403 -6.65 -14.14 -13.96
CA GLU A 403 -6.27 -15.54 -13.90
C GLU A 403 -5.19 -15.80 -12.84
N GLY A 404 -5.28 -16.96 -12.15
CA GLY A 404 -4.31 -17.39 -11.15
C GLY A 404 -4.51 -16.82 -9.73
N PHE A 405 -5.38 -15.82 -9.56
CA PHE A 405 -5.69 -15.29 -8.22
C PHE A 405 -6.81 -16.08 -7.51
N ASP A 406 -6.66 -16.20 -6.19
CA ASP A 406 -7.74 -16.67 -5.31
C ASP A 406 -8.85 -15.60 -5.20
N ARG A 407 -10.02 -15.94 -5.75
CA ARG A 407 -11.20 -15.06 -5.77
C ARG A 407 -11.74 -14.73 -4.38
N VAL A 408 -11.63 -15.65 -3.42
CA VAL A 408 -12.10 -15.45 -2.05
C VAL A 408 -11.20 -14.43 -1.35
N ARG A 409 -9.87 -14.60 -1.47
CA ARG A 409 -8.88 -13.66 -0.91
C ARG A 409 -8.98 -12.28 -1.55
N LEU A 410 -9.16 -12.20 -2.87
CA LEU A 410 -9.43 -10.92 -3.54
C LEU A 410 -10.70 -10.24 -3.02
N GLY A 411 -11.77 -11.00 -2.79
CA GLY A 411 -12.99 -10.48 -2.18
C GLY A 411 -12.79 -9.94 -0.77
N VAL A 412 -11.94 -10.58 0.05
CA VAL A 412 -11.56 -10.09 1.38
C VAL A 412 -10.78 -8.78 1.25
N GLN A 413 -9.75 -8.73 0.39
CA GLN A 413 -8.96 -7.52 0.14
C GLN A 413 -9.82 -6.35 -0.35
N ALA A 414 -10.72 -6.58 -1.31
CA ALA A 414 -11.61 -5.54 -1.83
C ALA A 414 -12.52 -4.94 -0.75
N ARG A 415 -13.08 -5.79 0.13
CA ARG A 415 -13.88 -5.33 1.28
C ARG A 415 -13.04 -4.54 2.29
N ALA A 416 -11.82 -4.98 2.58
CA ALA A 416 -10.91 -4.29 3.48
C ALA A 416 -10.54 -2.90 2.93
N LEU A 417 -10.24 -2.78 1.64
CA LEU A 417 -9.99 -1.49 0.97
C LEU A 417 -11.20 -0.56 1.06
N ALA A 418 -12.40 -1.07 0.75
CA ALA A 418 -13.63 -0.28 0.82
C ALA A 418 -13.93 0.21 2.25
N ALA A 419 -13.71 -0.64 3.26
CA ALA A 419 -13.86 -0.27 4.66
C ALA A 419 -12.87 0.82 5.08
N LYS A 420 -11.57 0.64 4.77
CA LYS A 420 -10.54 1.63 5.08
C LYS A 420 -10.80 2.96 4.39
N ARG A 421 -11.26 2.93 3.15
CA ARG A 421 -11.66 4.13 2.39
C ARG A 421 -12.85 4.85 3.06
N ALA A 422 -13.83 4.11 3.58
CA ALA A 422 -14.91 4.71 4.37
C ALA A 422 -14.37 5.37 5.65
N ASP A 423 -13.46 4.70 6.38
CA ASP A 423 -12.91 5.23 7.62
C ASP A 423 -12.08 6.51 7.38
N VAL A 424 -11.29 6.56 6.30
CA VAL A 424 -10.53 7.76 5.93
C VAL A 424 -11.45 8.89 5.45
N VAL A 425 -12.48 8.59 4.65
CA VAL A 425 -13.45 9.61 4.23
C VAL A 425 -14.21 10.17 5.44
N ALA A 426 -14.56 9.36 6.43
CA ALA A 426 -15.16 9.82 7.67
C ALA A 426 -14.24 10.77 8.46
N LYS A 427 -12.93 10.55 8.45
CA LYS A 427 -11.95 11.47 9.08
C LYS A 427 -11.81 12.78 8.29
N VAL A 428 -11.83 12.72 6.96
CA VAL A 428 -11.63 13.89 6.07
C VAL A 428 -12.90 14.74 5.91
N ALA A 429 -14.07 14.11 6.01
CA ALA A 429 -15.39 14.72 5.87
C ALA A 429 -16.33 14.22 6.99
N PRO A 430 -16.08 14.61 8.25
CA PRO A 430 -16.81 14.10 9.42
C PRO A 430 -18.30 14.42 9.40
N GLU A 431 -18.73 15.45 8.66
CA GLU A 431 -20.14 15.79 8.55
C GLU A 431 -20.93 14.75 7.73
N LEU A 432 -20.27 13.93 6.89
CA LEU A 432 -20.94 12.89 6.11
C LEU A 432 -21.53 11.79 7.01
N PRO A 433 -20.76 11.16 7.92
CA PRO A 433 -21.33 10.31 8.97
C PRO A 433 -22.45 10.98 9.78
N GLU A 434 -22.33 12.27 10.13
CA GLU A 434 -23.38 12.98 10.88
C GLU A 434 -24.67 13.22 10.08
N ILE A 435 -24.56 13.37 8.75
CA ILE A 435 -25.72 13.59 7.87
C ILE A 435 -26.43 12.26 7.59
N LEU A 436 -25.67 11.18 7.41
CA LEU A 436 -26.18 9.87 7.02
C LEU A 436 -26.48 8.94 8.21
N ALA A 437 -25.97 9.27 9.40
CA ALA A 437 -26.05 8.46 10.61
C ALA A 437 -25.61 7.00 10.33
N ASP A 438 -26.37 6.02 10.84
CA ASP A 438 -26.10 4.59 10.65
C ASP A 438 -26.11 4.16 9.16
N GLY A 439 -26.68 4.99 8.28
CA GLY A 439 -26.70 4.78 6.83
C GLY A 439 -25.35 5.06 6.14
N TYR A 440 -24.40 5.73 6.80
CA TYR A 440 -23.12 6.11 6.18
C TYR A 440 -22.34 4.89 5.69
N ARG A 441 -22.06 3.94 6.60
CA ARG A 441 -21.15 2.82 6.31
C ARG A 441 -21.70 1.90 5.23
N PRO A 442 -22.97 1.43 5.29
CA PRO A 442 -23.53 0.59 4.24
C PRO A 442 -23.57 1.30 2.87
N ALA A 443 -23.94 2.58 2.85
CA ALA A 443 -24.02 3.36 1.61
C ALA A 443 -22.64 3.57 0.98
N PHE A 444 -21.63 3.90 1.80
CA PHE A 444 -20.27 4.09 1.31
C PHE A 444 -19.67 2.79 0.77
N LEU A 445 -19.86 1.66 1.46
CA LEU A 445 -19.39 0.36 0.98
C LEU A 445 -20.02 -0.02 -0.35
N ALA A 446 -21.33 0.22 -0.53
CA ALA A 446 -22.01 -0.02 -1.80
C ALA A 446 -21.47 0.87 -2.93
N TYR A 447 -21.20 2.15 -2.63
CA TYR A 447 -20.57 3.10 -3.56
C TYR A 447 -19.16 2.65 -3.97
N ALA A 448 -18.31 2.34 -2.99
CA ALA A 448 -16.89 2.06 -3.19
C ALA A 448 -16.63 0.77 -3.99
N GLN A 449 -17.54 -0.21 -3.94
CA GLN A 449 -17.39 -1.50 -4.64
C GLN A 449 -17.28 -1.39 -6.17
N ARG A 450 -17.80 -0.33 -6.78
CA ARG A 450 -17.84 -0.17 -8.26
C ARG A 450 -17.31 1.16 -8.74
N ARG A 451 -16.78 1.99 -7.84
CA ARG A 451 -16.33 3.35 -8.13
C ARG A 451 -14.94 3.55 -7.57
N PRO A 452 -13.89 3.38 -8.38
CA PRO A 452 -12.52 3.61 -7.94
C PRO A 452 -12.32 5.08 -7.56
N MET A 453 -11.38 5.34 -6.65
CA MET A 453 -10.98 6.69 -6.30
C MET A 453 -10.07 7.27 -7.40
N THR A 454 -10.29 8.53 -7.78
CA THR A 454 -9.59 9.19 -8.91
C THR A 454 -8.88 10.50 -8.56
N GLY A 455 -9.02 11.00 -7.33
CA GLY A 455 -8.49 12.31 -6.92
C GLY A 455 -8.28 12.47 -5.42
N GLY A 456 -7.96 11.37 -4.72
CA GLY A 456 -7.82 11.34 -3.27
C GLY A 456 -9.12 11.47 -2.48
N TYR A 457 -9.00 11.38 -1.15
CA TYR A 457 -10.13 11.21 -0.24
C TYR A 457 -11.11 12.39 -0.18
N ARG A 458 -10.64 13.63 -0.30
CA ARG A 458 -11.53 14.81 -0.34
C ARG A 458 -12.41 14.80 -1.58
N ARG A 459 -11.84 14.44 -2.73
CA ARG A 459 -12.59 14.32 -3.97
C ARG A 459 -13.58 13.17 -3.90
N ASP A 460 -13.14 12.04 -3.35
CA ASP A 460 -14.00 10.87 -3.17
C ASP A 460 -15.19 11.12 -2.25
N ALA A 461 -15.02 11.92 -1.19
CA ALA A 461 -16.11 12.37 -0.33
C ALA A 461 -17.16 13.18 -1.12
N LEU A 462 -16.72 14.04 -2.05
CA LEU A 462 -17.61 14.81 -2.92
C LEU A 462 -18.33 13.93 -3.94
N ASP A 463 -17.62 13.01 -4.57
CA ASP A 463 -18.18 12.10 -5.58
C ASP A 463 -19.18 11.11 -4.93
N PHE A 464 -18.92 10.68 -3.68
CA PHE A 464 -19.86 9.90 -2.88
C PHE A 464 -21.13 10.69 -2.56
N ALA A 465 -20.99 11.93 -2.09
CA ALA A 465 -22.14 12.78 -1.81
C ALA A 465 -22.97 13.08 -3.08
N GLU A 466 -22.31 13.30 -4.22
CA GLU A 466 -22.98 13.45 -5.52
C GLU A 466 -23.74 12.17 -5.90
N HIS A 467 -23.12 11.00 -5.76
CA HIS A 467 -23.75 9.72 -6.05
C HIS A 467 -25.03 9.50 -5.22
N LEU A 468 -25.00 9.82 -3.93
CA LEU A 468 -26.16 9.75 -3.06
C LEU A 468 -27.27 10.71 -3.50
N LEU A 469 -26.93 11.95 -3.84
CA LEU A 469 -27.89 12.93 -4.35
C LEU A 469 -28.54 12.51 -5.67
N LEU A 470 -27.82 11.82 -6.55
CA LEU A 470 -28.33 11.29 -7.82
C LEU A 470 -29.22 10.06 -7.62
N THR A 471 -28.94 9.26 -6.60
CA THR A 471 -29.72 8.04 -6.27
C THR A 471 -30.90 8.31 -5.33
N GLY A 472 -31.06 9.55 -4.86
CA GLY A 472 -32.19 9.97 -4.01
C GLY A 472 -32.01 9.68 -2.52
N LEU A 473 -30.80 9.37 -2.07
CA LEU A 473 -30.49 9.06 -0.67
C LEU A 473 -29.64 10.16 -0.02
N PRO A 474 -29.73 10.37 1.31
CA PRO A 474 -30.81 9.93 2.20
C PRO A 474 -32.09 10.73 1.91
N GLU A 475 -33.25 10.26 2.35
CA GLU A 475 -34.53 10.96 2.13
C GLU A 475 -34.74 12.18 3.04
N GLY A 476 -35.70 13.03 2.68
CA GLY A 476 -36.22 14.09 3.55
C GLY A 476 -35.22 15.17 3.96
N ALA A 477 -35.02 15.34 5.27
CA ALA A 477 -34.14 16.38 5.81
C ALA A 477 -32.66 16.11 5.53
N GLY A 478 -32.26 14.83 5.44
CA GLY A 478 -30.90 14.43 5.11
C GLY A 478 -30.48 14.88 3.71
N THR A 479 -31.36 14.75 2.70
CA THR A 479 -31.07 15.21 1.32
C THR A 479 -30.73 16.69 1.27
N ARG A 480 -31.46 17.51 2.05
CA ARG A 480 -31.24 18.96 2.10
C ARG A 480 -29.90 19.30 2.74
N ARG A 481 -29.52 18.62 3.83
CA ARG A 481 -28.22 18.79 4.49
C ARG A 481 -27.08 18.34 3.57
N LEU A 482 -27.20 17.16 2.96
CA LEU A 482 -26.20 16.63 2.03
C LEU A 482 -26.00 17.55 0.81
N ARG A 483 -27.09 18.03 0.22
CA ARG A 483 -27.03 18.98 -0.91
C ARG A 483 -26.35 20.29 -0.52
N ALA A 484 -26.62 20.80 0.68
CA ALA A 484 -25.97 22.01 1.18
C ALA A 484 -24.47 21.79 1.39
N TRP A 485 -24.09 20.67 2.04
CA TRP A 485 -22.70 20.27 2.25
C TRP A 485 -21.93 20.14 0.93
N TRP A 486 -22.53 19.47 -0.06
CA TRP A 486 -21.93 19.27 -1.38
C TRP A 486 -21.75 20.60 -2.12
N LEU A 487 -22.79 21.44 -2.20
CA LEU A 487 -22.71 22.74 -2.88
C LEU A 487 -21.69 23.69 -2.26
N GLU A 488 -21.45 23.60 -0.95
CA GLU A 488 -20.44 24.40 -0.25
C GLU A 488 -19.01 24.07 -0.67
N ARG A 489 -18.76 22.80 -1.03
CA ARG A 489 -17.42 22.25 -1.27
C ARG A 489 -17.14 21.89 -2.74
N SER A 490 -18.17 21.78 -3.59
CA SER A 490 -18.02 21.46 -5.02
C SER A 490 -17.74 22.67 -5.90
N GLY A 491 -17.85 23.90 -5.36
CA GLY A 491 -17.56 25.14 -6.09
C GLY A 491 -16.08 25.57 -6.02
N PRO A 492 -15.62 26.44 -6.93
CA PRO A 492 -14.24 26.96 -6.94
C PRO A 492 -13.90 27.90 -5.77
N ALA A 493 -14.89 28.28 -4.94
CA ALA A 493 -14.72 29.02 -3.70
C ALA A 493 -15.76 28.57 -2.66
N PRO A 494 -15.41 28.52 -1.35
CA PRO A 494 -16.35 28.13 -0.30
C PRO A 494 -17.56 29.07 -0.28
N LEU A 495 -18.75 28.51 -0.10
CA LEU A 495 -19.96 29.32 0.02
C LEU A 495 -19.94 30.10 1.35
N SER A 496 -19.95 31.44 1.28
CA SER A 496 -19.97 32.31 2.46
C SER A 496 -21.01 31.88 3.50
N ALA A 497 -20.55 31.64 4.74
CA ALA A 497 -21.37 31.30 5.90
C ALA A 497 -22.13 32.52 6.49
N ARG A 498 -21.90 33.73 5.97
CA ARG A 498 -22.54 34.95 6.48
C ARG A 498 -24.07 34.89 6.25
N PRO A 499 -24.90 35.19 7.27
CA PRO A 499 -26.37 35.13 7.17
C PRO A 499 -26.94 35.90 5.98
N VAL A 500 -26.34 37.06 5.69
CA VAL A 500 -26.73 37.94 4.58
C VAL A 500 -26.49 37.27 3.21
N ALA A 501 -25.41 36.52 3.05
CA ALA A 501 -25.10 35.80 1.81
C ALA A 501 -25.99 34.54 1.63
N ARG A 502 -26.47 33.93 2.73
CA ARG A 502 -27.52 32.89 2.68
C ARG A 502 -28.87 33.47 2.25
N LEU A 503 -29.26 34.62 2.82
CA LEU A 503 -30.53 35.29 2.52
C LEU A 503 -30.60 35.74 1.05
N ALA A 504 -29.52 36.34 0.54
CA ALA A 504 -29.41 36.78 -0.85
C ALA A 504 -29.53 35.63 -1.88
N ARG A 505 -29.14 34.41 -1.51
CA ARG A 505 -29.27 33.23 -2.39
C ARG A 505 -30.64 32.57 -2.30
N ALA A 506 -31.27 32.58 -1.12
CA ALA A 506 -32.64 32.16 -0.95
C ALA A 506 -33.59 33.04 -1.77
N THR A 507 -33.40 34.36 -1.76
CA THR A 507 -34.17 35.30 -2.60
C THR A 507 -33.87 35.12 -4.08
N ARG A 508 -32.61 34.87 -4.48
CA ARG A 508 -32.26 34.60 -5.90
C ARG A 508 -32.87 33.30 -6.44
N ARG A 509 -33.01 32.24 -5.63
CA ARG A 509 -33.69 30.99 -6.03
C ARG A 509 -35.21 31.14 -6.14
N VAL A 510 -35.82 32.04 -5.37
CA VAL A 510 -37.26 32.37 -5.46
C VAL A 510 -37.54 33.24 -6.69
N LEU A 511 -36.61 34.13 -7.06
CA LEU A 511 -36.73 34.99 -8.24
C LEU A 511 -36.50 34.27 -9.58
N LEU A 512 -35.74 33.17 -9.60
CA LEU A 512 -35.47 32.37 -10.81
C LEU A 512 -36.46 31.20 -11.03
N ARG A 513 -37.52 31.11 -10.23
CA ARG A 513 -38.62 30.13 -10.39
C ARG A 513 -39.94 30.80 -10.84
N ARG A 514 -39.85 31.90 -11.60
CA ARG A 514 -40.97 32.46 -12.35
C ARG A 514 -40.76 32.25 -13.84
#